data_AF-A0A7X9GCX9-F1
#
_entry.id   AF-A0A7X9GCX9-F1
#
_cell.length_a   1.000
_cell.length_b   1.000
_cell.length_c   1.000
_cell.angle_alpha   90.00
_cell.angle_beta   90.00
_cell.angle_gamma   90.00
#
_symmetry.space_group_name_H-M   'P 1'
#
loop_
_entity.id
_entity.type
_entity.pdbx_description
1 polymer ?
#
loop_
_entity_poly.entity_id
_entity_poly.type
_entity_poly.pdbx_seq_one_letter_code
_entity_poly.pdbx_strand_id
1 'polypeptide(L)'
;MSKDFLKKRYEKLISNGDDKIEQRISEIENYPNKIAELKEKTYKKLDNSQLAELFNLAAKLGYMRDRKKAYLGKAVEFRNIILEEIISRKAISKDELKYYILEEIKTLLLNNSKLSSVEIDKRSQGVYIEHVSSFNSGDMAREKYFGIVNVKNEDKDILNSRKGVCASPGKVTGKARVCLTFEESNNLEKGEILVTYGTDFDFMNAILKSSGIITEEGGILSHASVISRELNKPCVIAYQGITKIIKTGDIIELDAEFGSVKIISSIEEDSSKNKNNIIGVYDLTTNVDSSEMGNKAYNLSKLYRLNYNVPEAYFLGISFFENLLKNENKYDDYIKYLNDIKKYKNNIYEIIETINLPKELFHKLDFKNNTYAVRSSSPNEDGEQKSFAGQFVTELFCNSEESISKGIRNCWKSLLGVGLEEYQNNNLFMKFGGIILQKMIVADFAGVMFTKNPVSNNKDCIIIESCKGVASKLVDNIVVPDRYFINEDTLEIIDSIAKNDIPVELIKKLALIGKELEQEYKIDVDIEWACKDGIIYLIQCRPITT
;
A
#
# COMPACT_ATOMS: atom_id res chain seq x y z
N MET A 1 -28.98 7.76 9.17
CA MET A 1 -30.29 7.13 8.89
C MET A 1 -31.10 8.15 8.09
N SER A 2 -31.42 7.91 6.83
CA SER A 2 -32.03 8.95 5.97
C SER A 2 -33.45 9.30 6.44
N LYS A 3 -33.85 10.58 6.33
CA LYS A 3 -35.23 11.02 6.63
C LYS A 3 -36.26 10.18 5.88
N ASP A 4 -35.92 9.74 4.66
CA ASP A 4 -36.75 8.86 3.84
C ASP A 4 -36.96 7.47 4.44
N PHE A 5 -35.99 6.89 5.12
CA PHE A 5 -36.16 5.59 5.77
C PHE A 5 -37.15 5.67 6.93
N LEU A 6 -37.02 6.70 7.77
CA LEU A 6 -37.92 6.92 8.90
C LEU A 6 -39.34 7.28 8.41
N LYS A 7 -39.44 8.09 7.35
CA LYS A 7 -40.72 8.44 6.72
C LYS A 7 -41.40 7.24 6.09
N LYS A 8 -40.69 6.42 5.28
CA LYS A 8 -41.22 5.17 4.72
C LYS A 8 -41.62 4.17 5.79
N ARG A 9 -40.85 4.08 6.89
CA ARG A 9 -41.18 3.19 8.01
C ARG A 9 -42.42 3.69 8.77
N TYR A 10 -42.54 5.00 8.97
CA TYR A 10 -43.71 5.64 9.57
C TYR A 10 -44.96 5.48 8.70
N GLU A 11 -44.85 5.75 7.39
CA GLU A 11 -45.91 5.52 6.41
C GLU A 11 -46.33 4.03 6.35
N LYS A 12 -45.38 3.11 6.43
CA LYS A 12 -45.64 1.66 6.52
C LYS A 12 -46.29 1.23 7.83
N LEU A 13 -46.02 1.93 8.94
CA LEU A 13 -46.65 1.68 10.22
C LEU A 13 -48.09 2.20 10.23
N ILE A 14 -48.33 3.39 9.68
CA ILE A 14 -49.69 3.94 9.50
C ILE A 14 -50.50 3.10 8.51
N SER A 15 -49.89 2.62 7.42
CA SER A 15 -50.59 1.77 6.43
C SER A 15 -51.05 0.42 6.99
N ASN A 16 -50.57 0.04 8.17
CA ASN A 16 -50.94 -1.21 8.84
C ASN A 16 -52.18 -1.06 9.74
N GLY A 17 -52.72 0.16 9.90
CA GLY A 17 -53.88 0.47 10.75
C GLY A 17 -53.52 0.66 12.22
N ASP A 18 -54.23 1.57 12.90
CA ASP A 18 -54.00 1.92 14.31
C ASP A 18 -54.09 0.70 15.24
N ASP A 19 -54.99 -0.25 14.94
CA ASP A 19 -55.14 -1.50 15.70
C ASP A 19 -53.84 -2.33 15.78
N LYS A 20 -53.03 -2.37 14.72
CA LYS A 20 -51.74 -3.10 14.74
C LYS A 20 -50.68 -2.33 15.54
N ILE A 21 -50.76 -1.00 15.57
CA ILE A 21 -49.86 -0.16 16.36
C ILE A 21 -50.20 -0.35 17.84
N GLU A 22 -51.48 -0.29 18.21
CA GLU A 22 -51.95 -0.56 19.58
C GLU A 22 -51.62 -1.98 20.02
N GLN A 23 -51.84 -2.97 19.16
CA GLN A 23 -51.45 -4.36 19.43
C GLN A 23 -49.93 -4.47 19.66
N ARG A 24 -49.12 -3.77 18.85
CA ARG A 24 -47.66 -3.79 19.00
C ARG A 24 -47.20 -3.06 20.28
N ILE A 25 -47.86 -1.97 20.66
CA ILE A 25 -47.62 -1.28 21.94
C ILE A 25 -47.94 -2.24 23.10
N SER A 26 -49.11 -2.88 23.07
CA SER A 26 -49.51 -3.87 24.07
C SER A 26 -48.54 -5.05 24.15
N GLU A 27 -48.00 -5.52 23.02
CA GLU A 27 -46.96 -6.56 22.98
C GLU A 27 -45.65 -6.11 23.64
N ILE A 28 -45.23 -4.86 23.40
CA ILE A 28 -44.01 -4.28 23.98
C ILE A 28 -44.18 -4.08 25.49
N GLU A 29 -45.33 -3.59 25.93
CA GLU A 29 -45.67 -3.41 27.35
C GLU A 29 -45.76 -4.74 28.10
N ASN A 30 -46.28 -5.79 27.44
CA ASN A 30 -46.34 -7.15 27.99
C ASN A 30 -45.03 -7.94 27.86
N TYR A 31 -44.06 -7.45 27.07
CA TYR A 31 -42.79 -8.14 26.82
C TYR A 31 -41.98 -8.47 28.10
N PRO A 32 -41.87 -7.57 29.10
CA PRO A 32 -41.20 -7.87 30.37
C PRO A 32 -41.83 -9.05 31.11
N ASN A 33 -43.16 -9.10 31.18
CA ASN A 33 -43.91 -10.17 31.85
C ASN A 33 -43.70 -11.51 31.13
N LYS A 34 -43.79 -11.49 29.79
CA LYS A 34 -43.55 -12.68 28.95
C LYS A 34 -42.12 -13.22 29.09
N ILE A 35 -41.12 -12.32 29.14
CA ILE A 35 -39.71 -12.68 29.39
C ILE A 35 -39.54 -13.26 30.80
N ALA A 36 -40.22 -12.72 31.81
CA ALA A 36 -40.17 -13.23 33.17
C ALA A 36 -40.73 -14.66 33.27
N GLU A 37 -41.90 -14.91 32.68
CA GLU A 37 -42.48 -16.25 32.60
C GLU A 37 -41.58 -17.24 31.84
N LEU A 38 -41.01 -16.83 30.71
CA LEU A 38 -40.09 -17.67 29.93
C LEU A 38 -38.83 -17.99 30.72
N LYS A 39 -38.28 -17.01 31.45
CA LYS A 39 -37.14 -17.23 32.35
C LYS A 39 -37.51 -18.24 33.44
N GLU A 40 -38.64 -18.07 34.11
CA GLU A 40 -39.09 -19.00 35.16
C GLU A 40 -39.29 -20.42 34.63
N LYS A 41 -39.97 -20.57 33.48
CA LYS A 41 -40.14 -21.87 32.81
C LYS A 41 -38.81 -22.50 32.40
N THR A 42 -37.84 -21.70 31.95
CA THR A 42 -36.52 -22.20 31.54
C THR A 42 -35.68 -22.57 32.76
N TYR A 43 -35.70 -21.78 33.83
CA TYR A 43 -35.02 -22.08 35.09
C TYR A 43 -35.58 -23.34 35.76
N LYS A 44 -36.90 -23.56 35.71
CA LYS A 44 -37.52 -24.81 36.20
C LYS A 44 -37.10 -26.06 35.44
N LYS A 45 -36.62 -25.93 34.20
CA LYS A 45 -36.09 -27.05 33.39
C LYS A 45 -34.61 -27.33 33.66
N LEU A 46 -33.92 -26.43 34.37
CA LEU A 46 -32.52 -26.60 34.73
C LEU A 46 -32.46 -27.28 36.11
N ASP A 47 -32.29 -28.60 36.15
CA ASP A 47 -32.17 -29.41 37.39
C ASP A 47 -30.89 -29.12 38.23
N ASN A 48 -30.15 -28.05 37.90
CA ASN A 48 -28.88 -27.70 38.51
C ASN A 48 -28.86 -26.21 38.89
N SER A 49 -28.75 -25.94 40.19
CA SER A 49 -28.76 -24.59 40.76
C SER A 49 -27.59 -23.72 40.29
N GLN A 50 -26.40 -24.29 40.11
CA GLN A 50 -25.22 -23.56 39.63
C GLN A 50 -25.40 -23.12 38.17
N LEU A 51 -25.99 -23.98 37.33
CA LEU A 51 -26.32 -23.62 35.94
C LEU A 51 -27.35 -22.49 35.89
N ALA A 52 -28.40 -22.55 36.72
CA ALA A 52 -29.40 -21.49 36.80
C ALA A 52 -28.79 -20.13 37.22
N GLU A 53 -27.85 -20.14 38.17
CA GLU A 53 -27.10 -18.94 38.58
C GLU A 53 -26.25 -18.37 37.44
N LEU A 54 -25.52 -19.22 36.70
CA LEU A 54 -24.73 -18.80 35.54
C LEU A 54 -25.60 -18.19 34.43
N PHE A 55 -26.76 -18.78 34.14
CA PHE A 55 -27.72 -18.21 33.18
C PHE A 55 -28.24 -16.84 33.63
N ASN A 56 -28.54 -16.67 34.91
CA ASN A 56 -28.95 -15.38 35.47
C ASN A 56 -27.83 -14.33 35.37
N LEU A 57 -26.59 -14.71 35.67
CA LEU A 57 -25.42 -13.86 35.50
C LEU A 57 -25.23 -13.45 34.04
N ALA A 58 -25.30 -14.39 33.10
CA ALA A 58 -25.19 -14.13 31.66
C ALA A 58 -26.28 -13.16 31.16
N ALA A 59 -27.52 -13.33 31.63
CA ALA A 59 -28.62 -12.42 31.29
C ALA A 59 -28.38 -10.99 31.83
N LYS A 60 -27.89 -10.86 33.06
CA LYS A 60 -27.52 -9.55 33.65
C LYS A 60 -26.36 -8.90 32.88
N LEU A 61 -25.32 -9.65 32.54
CA LEU A 61 -24.19 -9.17 31.73
C LEU A 61 -24.64 -8.72 30.34
N GLY A 62 -25.53 -9.47 29.69
CA GLY A 62 -26.14 -9.09 28.42
C GLY A 62 -26.87 -7.76 28.49
N TYR A 63 -27.71 -7.57 29.51
CA TYR A 63 -28.41 -6.30 29.76
C TYR A 63 -27.44 -5.14 30.01
N MET A 64 -26.41 -5.35 30.85
CA MET A 64 -25.39 -4.32 31.13
C MET A 64 -24.64 -3.91 29.87
N ARG A 65 -24.29 -4.88 29.01
CA ARG A 65 -23.65 -4.64 27.71
C ARG A 65 -24.52 -3.79 26.80
N ASP A 66 -25.81 -4.09 26.70
CA ASP A 66 -26.72 -3.33 25.84
C ASP A 66 -27.02 -1.94 26.42
N ARG A 67 -27.12 -1.81 27.74
CA ARG A 67 -27.23 -0.51 28.41
C ARG A 67 -25.99 0.37 28.16
N LYS A 68 -24.79 -0.20 28.17
CA LYS A 68 -23.55 0.51 27.79
C LYS A 68 -23.62 1.02 26.34
N LYS A 69 -24.12 0.21 25.40
CA LYS A 69 -24.32 0.64 24.00
C LYS A 69 -25.28 1.83 23.90
N ALA A 70 -26.35 1.83 24.68
CA ALA A 70 -27.30 2.95 24.68
C ALA A 70 -26.64 4.27 25.13
N TYR A 71 -25.82 4.26 26.17
CA TYR A 71 -25.06 5.45 26.59
C TYR A 71 -24.02 5.88 25.55
N LEU A 72 -23.33 4.93 24.92
CA LEU A 72 -22.39 5.23 23.83
C LEU A 72 -23.09 5.90 22.65
N GLY A 73 -24.27 5.41 22.26
CA GLY A 73 -25.09 6.01 21.21
C GLY A 73 -25.49 7.45 21.54
N LYS A 74 -25.92 7.72 22.78
CA LYS A 74 -26.21 9.09 23.24
C LYS A 74 -24.97 9.99 23.20
N ALA A 75 -23.82 9.49 23.62
CA ALA A 75 -22.57 10.24 23.60
C ALA A 75 -22.15 10.60 22.16
N VAL A 76 -22.30 9.67 21.22
CA VAL A 76 -22.06 9.91 19.79
C VAL A 76 -22.97 11.00 19.25
N GLU A 77 -24.26 10.98 19.61
CA GLU A 77 -25.22 12.01 19.18
C GLU A 77 -24.83 13.41 19.68
N PHE A 78 -24.57 13.55 20.98
CA PHE A 78 -24.12 14.82 21.55
C PHE A 78 -22.81 15.31 20.94
N ARG A 79 -21.85 14.40 20.73
CA ARG A 79 -20.59 14.71 20.05
C ARG A 79 -20.85 15.26 18.65
N ASN A 80 -21.71 14.63 17.86
CA ASN A 80 -22.00 15.07 16.49
C ASN A 80 -22.61 16.48 16.47
N ILE A 81 -23.55 16.78 17.38
CA ILE A 81 -24.13 18.12 17.54
C ILE A 81 -23.05 19.16 17.82
N ILE A 82 -22.12 18.86 18.75
CA ILE A 82 -21.01 19.76 19.08
C ILE A 82 -20.11 19.98 17.86
N LEU A 83 -19.76 18.91 17.13
CA LEU A 83 -18.89 19.02 15.95
C LEU A 83 -19.55 19.85 14.84
N GLU A 84 -20.86 19.70 14.60
CA GLU A 84 -21.60 20.50 13.61
C GLU A 84 -21.59 22.00 13.97
N GLU A 85 -21.73 22.32 15.25
CA GLU A 85 -21.64 23.71 15.72
C GLU A 85 -20.23 24.30 15.53
N ILE A 86 -19.18 23.50 15.75
CA ILE A 86 -17.78 23.90 15.53
C ILE A 86 -17.53 24.19 14.04
N ILE A 87 -17.99 23.30 13.15
CA ILE A 87 -17.92 23.44 11.68
C ILE A 87 -18.54 24.77 11.27
N SER A 88 -19.75 25.05 11.75
CA SER A 88 -20.50 26.28 11.42
C SER A 88 -19.76 27.54 11.87
N ARG A 89 -19.27 27.58 13.11
CA ARG A 89 -18.64 28.78 13.69
C ARG A 89 -17.25 29.07 13.15
N LYS A 90 -16.48 28.04 12.75
CA LYS A 90 -15.07 28.19 12.35
C LYS A 90 -14.83 28.15 10.85
N ALA A 91 -15.90 27.98 10.05
CA ALA A 91 -15.83 27.87 8.59
C ALA A 91 -14.79 26.83 8.15
N ILE A 92 -14.92 25.61 8.66
CA ILE A 92 -14.11 24.44 8.31
C ILE A 92 -15.06 23.38 7.76
N SER A 93 -14.64 22.62 6.77
CA SER A 93 -15.47 21.54 6.22
C SER A 93 -15.53 20.33 7.16
N LYS A 94 -16.58 19.51 7.02
CA LYS A 94 -16.70 18.25 7.75
C LYS A 94 -15.55 17.29 7.44
N ASP A 95 -15.02 17.35 6.22
CA ASP A 95 -13.89 16.55 5.76
C ASP A 95 -12.53 17.06 6.25
N GLU A 96 -12.40 18.31 6.67
CA GLU A 96 -11.17 18.76 7.31
C GLU A 96 -11.18 18.41 8.80
N LEU A 97 -12.34 18.58 9.47
CA LEU A 97 -12.46 18.38 10.92
C LEU A 97 -12.14 16.93 11.35
N LYS A 98 -12.37 15.93 10.49
CA LYS A 98 -12.04 14.52 10.77
C LYS A 98 -10.56 14.27 11.03
N TYR A 99 -9.68 15.19 10.61
CA TYR A 99 -8.24 15.07 10.80
C TYR A 99 -7.70 15.82 12.02
N TYR A 100 -8.54 16.57 12.75
CA TYR A 100 -8.10 17.30 13.94
C TYR A 100 -8.06 16.38 15.16
N ILE A 101 -7.02 16.52 15.98
CA ILE A 101 -6.99 15.93 17.33
C ILE A 101 -7.64 16.87 18.36
N LEU A 102 -8.00 16.33 19.53
CA LEU A 102 -8.76 17.08 20.55
C LEU A 102 -8.07 18.39 20.98
N GLU A 103 -6.74 18.37 21.16
CA GLU A 103 -5.98 19.58 21.51
C GLU A 103 -5.97 20.62 20.38
N GLU A 104 -5.99 20.19 19.12
CA GLU A 104 -6.08 21.11 17.97
C GLU A 104 -7.48 21.68 17.80
N ILE A 105 -8.53 20.91 18.13
CA ILE A 105 -9.89 21.45 18.21
C ILE A 105 -9.92 22.54 19.29
N LYS A 106 -9.24 22.34 20.41
CA LYS A 106 -9.16 23.33 21.48
C LYS A 106 -8.38 24.60 21.04
N THR A 107 -7.24 24.47 20.38
CA THR A 107 -6.50 25.64 19.85
C THR A 107 -7.26 26.33 18.73
N LEU A 108 -7.98 25.60 17.89
CA LEU A 108 -8.91 26.15 16.90
C LEU A 108 -10.01 26.99 17.58
N LEU A 109 -10.59 26.48 18.66
CA LEU A 109 -11.64 27.17 19.40
C LEU A 109 -11.14 28.45 20.06
N LEU A 110 -9.99 28.39 20.73
CA LEU A 110 -9.42 29.49 21.51
C LEU A 110 -8.69 30.53 20.65
N ASN A 111 -7.89 30.08 19.68
CA ASN A 111 -6.93 30.93 18.96
C ASN A 111 -7.23 31.07 17.47
N ASN A 112 -8.33 30.46 16.96
CA ASN A 112 -8.65 30.38 15.53
C ASN A 112 -7.52 29.78 14.66
N SER A 113 -6.62 28.99 15.27
CA SER A 113 -5.55 28.32 14.53
C SER A 113 -6.12 27.13 13.78
N LYS A 114 -6.11 27.20 12.45
CA LYS A 114 -6.51 26.09 11.58
C LYS A 114 -5.31 25.19 11.29
N LEU A 115 -5.56 23.89 11.22
CA LEU A 115 -4.61 22.90 10.73
C LEU A 115 -4.25 23.22 9.27
N SER A 116 -2.97 23.11 8.92
CA SER A 116 -2.51 23.39 7.56
C SER A 116 -3.02 22.35 6.57
N SER A 117 -3.22 22.74 5.32
CA SER A 117 -3.61 21.83 4.23
C SER A 117 -2.58 20.71 4.03
N VAL A 118 -1.30 20.99 4.24
CA VAL A 118 -0.20 20.01 4.19
C VAL A 118 -0.36 18.94 5.26
N GLU A 119 -0.69 19.33 6.49
CA GLU A 119 -0.86 18.37 7.58
C GLU A 119 -2.14 17.54 7.42
N ILE A 120 -3.21 18.16 6.90
CA ILE A 120 -4.43 17.46 6.52
C ILE A 120 -4.15 16.40 5.45
N ASP A 121 -3.34 16.73 4.43
CA ASP A 121 -2.92 15.79 3.38
C ASP A 121 -2.05 14.65 3.95
N LYS A 122 -1.13 14.95 4.87
CA LYS A 122 -0.36 13.91 5.57
C LYS A 122 -1.24 12.97 6.40
N ARG A 123 -2.28 13.49 7.06
CA ARG A 123 -3.18 12.66 7.87
C ARG A 123 -4.18 11.87 7.04
N SER A 124 -4.62 12.40 5.90
CA SER A 124 -5.45 11.67 4.92
C SER A 124 -4.76 10.40 4.42
N GLN A 125 -3.43 10.49 4.33
CA GLN A 125 -2.53 9.43 3.93
C GLN A 125 -2.28 8.34 4.99
N GLY A 126 -2.54 8.64 6.27
CA GLY A 126 -2.41 7.70 7.40
C GLY A 126 -1.91 8.37 8.68
N VAL A 127 -2.33 7.83 9.83
CA VAL A 127 -1.91 8.28 11.16
C VAL A 127 -1.54 7.07 12.02
N TYR A 128 -0.41 7.16 12.73
CA TYR A 128 0.07 6.12 13.64
C TYR A 128 0.13 6.69 15.04
N ILE A 129 -0.69 6.16 15.94
CA ILE A 129 -0.83 6.66 17.31
C ILE A 129 -0.02 5.75 18.24
N GLU A 130 1.08 6.27 18.80
CA GLU A 130 1.90 5.55 19.78
C GLU A 130 1.28 5.64 21.18
N HIS A 131 0.85 6.84 21.56
CA HIS A 131 0.21 7.13 22.83
C HIS A 131 -0.91 8.16 22.64
N VAL A 132 -1.76 8.35 23.66
CA VAL A 132 -2.89 9.30 23.64
C VAL A 132 -2.46 10.73 23.26
N SER A 133 -1.19 11.09 23.49
CA SER A 133 -0.60 12.40 23.19
C SER A 133 0.49 12.40 22.12
N SER A 134 0.90 11.25 21.58
CA SER A 134 1.94 11.16 20.53
C SER A 134 1.46 10.35 19.34
N PHE A 135 1.47 10.98 18.18
CA PHE A 135 1.15 10.34 16.92
C PHE A 135 2.09 10.86 15.83
N ASN A 136 2.26 10.03 14.81
CA ASN A 136 2.94 10.38 13.58
C ASN A 136 1.89 10.47 12.46
N SER A 137 2.09 11.34 11.48
CA SER A 137 1.26 11.49 10.29
C SER A 137 2.07 11.25 9.01
N GLY A 138 1.39 10.91 7.91
CA GLY A 138 2.02 10.72 6.60
C GLY A 138 3.07 9.59 6.62
N ASP A 139 4.25 9.89 6.08
CA ASP A 139 5.30 8.90 5.85
C ASP A 139 5.83 8.27 7.16
N MET A 140 5.97 9.08 8.21
CA MET A 140 6.40 8.61 9.52
C MET A 140 5.38 7.67 10.16
N ALA A 141 4.09 7.91 9.93
CA ALA A 141 3.02 7.04 10.40
C ALA A 141 3.10 5.66 9.77
N ARG A 142 3.26 5.65 8.44
CA ARG A 142 3.32 4.43 7.63
C ARG A 142 4.58 3.63 7.96
N GLU A 143 5.73 4.29 8.08
CA GLU A 143 6.98 3.65 8.47
C GLU A 143 6.85 2.93 9.83
N LYS A 144 6.25 3.60 10.83
CA LYS A 144 5.99 3.01 12.14
C LYS A 144 5.02 1.84 12.08
N TYR A 145 3.93 1.98 11.33
CA TYR A 145 2.94 0.92 11.14
C TYR A 145 3.59 -0.33 10.52
N PHE A 146 4.28 -0.18 9.39
CA PHE A 146 4.92 -1.30 8.72
C PHE A 146 6.11 -1.87 9.49
N GLY A 147 6.82 -1.04 10.28
CA GLY A 147 7.86 -1.50 11.19
C GLY A 147 7.34 -2.41 12.31
N ILE A 148 6.09 -2.22 12.75
CA ILE A 148 5.47 -3.00 13.84
C ILE A 148 4.77 -4.25 13.32
N VAL A 149 4.17 -4.18 12.13
CA VAL A 149 3.60 -5.35 11.45
C VAL A 149 4.69 -6.40 11.14
N ASN A 150 5.97 -6.02 11.12
CA ASN A 150 7.10 -6.91 10.93
C ASN A 150 7.60 -7.64 12.19
N VAL A 151 6.96 -7.52 13.35
CA VAL A 151 7.40 -8.24 14.56
C VAL A 151 6.51 -9.44 14.89
N LYS A 152 6.85 -10.57 14.25
CA LYS A 152 7.01 -11.90 14.87
C LYS A 152 7.48 -12.90 13.80
N ASN A 153 8.75 -12.77 13.41
CA ASN A 153 9.50 -13.88 12.82
C ASN A 153 10.09 -14.70 13.97
N GLU A 154 9.33 -15.68 14.45
CA GLU A 154 9.93 -16.84 15.10
C GLU A 154 10.15 -17.91 14.01
N ASP A 155 11.41 -18.36 13.95
CA ASP A 155 12.03 -19.41 13.17
C ASP A 155 12.24 -19.20 11.65
N LYS A 156 13.50 -18.80 11.35
CA LYS A 156 14.06 -18.39 10.07
C LYS A 156 14.59 -19.53 9.16
N ASP A 157 14.30 -20.81 9.42
CA ASP A 157 14.99 -21.90 8.69
C ASP A 157 14.12 -22.93 7.94
N ILE A 158 12.82 -22.71 7.72
CA ILE A 158 12.01 -23.72 7.01
C ILE A 158 11.01 -23.10 6.02
N LEU A 159 11.51 -22.71 4.85
CA LEU A 159 10.67 -22.29 3.71
C LEU A 159 10.22 -23.47 2.83
N ASN A 160 10.81 -24.66 2.97
CA ASN A 160 10.53 -25.80 2.07
C ASN A 160 9.69 -26.94 2.68
N SER A 161 9.03 -26.76 3.85
CA SER A 161 8.20 -27.82 4.45
C SER A 161 6.84 -27.39 5.00
N ARG A 162 6.34 -26.19 4.68
CA ARG A 162 5.11 -25.66 5.31
C ARG A 162 3.88 -26.48 4.90
N LYS A 163 3.20 -27.07 5.89
CA LYS A 163 1.84 -27.63 5.82
C LYS A 163 0.92 -26.72 6.63
N GLY A 164 -0.28 -26.47 6.12
CA GLY A 164 -1.32 -25.79 6.91
C GLY A 164 -1.97 -26.75 7.90
N VAL A 165 -2.78 -26.22 8.81
CA VAL A 165 -3.52 -27.00 9.82
C VAL A 165 -4.89 -27.37 9.28
N CYS A 166 -5.27 -28.65 9.38
CA CYS A 166 -6.60 -29.11 9.04
C CYS A 166 -7.65 -28.48 9.96
N ALA A 167 -8.51 -27.62 9.40
CA ALA A 167 -9.67 -27.11 10.12
C ALA A 167 -10.90 -28.02 9.88
N SER A 168 -11.12 -28.42 8.63
CA SER A 168 -12.20 -29.30 8.20
C SER A 168 -11.67 -30.27 7.14
N PRO A 169 -11.78 -31.58 7.34
CA PRO A 169 -11.14 -32.57 6.47
C PRO A 169 -11.81 -32.67 5.10
N GLY A 170 -11.09 -33.25 4.15
CA GLY A 170 -11.58 -33.54 2.81
C GLY A 170 -10.60 -33.10 1.73
N LYS A 171 -10.84 -33.59 0.52
CA LYS A 171 -9.97 -33.35 -0.64
C LYS A 171 -10.77 -32.76 -1.79
N VAL A 172 -10.27 -31.69 -2.38
CA VAL A 172 -10.94 -31.00 -3.48
C VAL A 172 -9.93 -30.45 -4.47
N THR A 173 -10.27 -30.57 -5.76
CA THR A 173 -9.50 -29.98 -6.84
C THR A 173 -10.36 -28.94 -7.54
N GLY A 174 -9.82 -27.74 -7.71
CA GLY A 174 -10.56 -26.63 -8.26
C GLY A 174 -9.67 -25.47 -8.64
N LYS A 175 -10.26 -24.52 -9.34
CA LYS A 175 -9.60 -23.26 -9.68
C LYS A 175 -9.45 -22.42 -8.40
N ALA A 176 -8.24 -21.96 -8.13
CA ALA A 176 -7.94 -21.10 -7.01
C ALA A 176 -8.46 -19.69 -7.27
N ARG A 177 -9.06 -19.09 -6.25
CA ARG A 177 -9.45 -17.67 -6.25
C ARG A 177 -8.85 -17.02 -5.02
N VAL A 178 -7.83 -16.19 -5.22
CA VAL A 178 -7.21 -15.41 -4.16
C VAL A 178 -8.06 -14.17 -3.91
N CYS A 179 -8.58 -14.03 -2.69
CA CYS A 179 -9.40 -12.89 -2.26
C CYS A 179 -8.83 -12.31 -0.97
N LEU A 180 -8.18 -11.16 -1.02
CA LEU A 180 -7.66 -10.46 0.14
C LEU A 180 -8.67 -9.41 0.67
N THR A 181 -9.61 -8.95 -0.16
CA THR A 181 -10.68 -8.01 0.21
C THR A 181 -12.07 -8.65 0.14
N PHE A 182 -13.05 -8.04 0.82
CA PHE A 182 -14.46 -8.38 0.67
C PHE A 182 -14.95 -8.21 -0.78
N GLU A 183 -14.52 -7.16 -1.47
CA GLU A 183 -14.91 -6.88 -2.86
C GLU A 183 -14.44 -7.97 -3.81
N GLU A 184 -13.19 -8.43 -3.67
CA GLU A 184 -12.66 -9.57 -4.43
C GLU A 184 -13.43 -10.87 -4.13
N SER A 185 -13.86 -11.05 -2.87
CA SER A 185 -14.62 -12.22 -2.45
C SER A 185 -15.97 -12.34 -3.19
N ASN A 186 -16.56 -11.22 -3.63
CA ASN A 186 -17.82 -11.23 -4.39
C ASN A 186 -17.67 -11.87 -5.78
N ASN A 187 -16.46 -11.79 -6.35
CA ASN A 187 -16.12 -12.32 -7.68
C ASN A 187 -15.81 -13.82 -7.66
N LEU A 188 -15.85 -14.48 -6.51
CA LEU A 188 -15.67 -15.92 -6.42
C LEU A 188 -16.83 -16.65 -7.11
N GLU A 189 -16.49 -17.56 -8.02
CA GLU A 189 -17.44 -18.38 -8.76
C GLU A 189 -17.72 -19.71 -8.03
N LYS A 190 -18.88 -20.30 -8.31
CA LYS A 190 -19.30 -21.54 -7.65
C LYS A 190 -18.33 -22.67 -8.00
N GLY A 191 -17.77 -23.33 -6.99
CA GLY A 191 -16.86 -24.46 -7.16
C GLY A 191 -15.37 -24.11 -7.13
N GLU A 192 -15.01 -22.82 -7.03
CA GLU A 192 -13.62 -22.38 -6.87
C GLU A 192 -13.11 -22.60 -5.43
N ILE A 193 -11.80 -22.74 -5.26
CA ILE A 193 -11.16 -22.83 -3.95
C ILE A 193 -10.81 -21.41 -3.50
N LEU A 194 -11.38 -20.99 -2.37
CA LEU A 194 -11.12 -19.68 -1.78
C LEU A 194 -9.75 -19.69 -1.11
N VAL A 195 -8.87 -18.79 -1.50
CA VAL A 195 -7.56 -18.56 -0.87
C VAL A 195 -7.54 -17.14 -0.33
N THR A 196 -7.29 -16.96 0.97
CA THR A 196 -7.33 -15.63 1.59
C THR A 196 -6.36 -15.51 2.77
N TYR A 197 -6.12 -14.29 3.26
CA TYR A 197 -5.37 -14.10 4.49
C TYR A 197 -6.17 -14.61 5.71
N GLY A 198 -7.44 -14.21 5.81
CA GLY A 198 -8.36 -14.63 6.85
C GLY A 198 -9.80 -14.33 6.43
N THR A 199 -10.77 -14.91 7.12
CA THR A 199 -12.20 -14.69 6.83
C THR A 199 -12.91 -14.02 7.99
N ASP A 200 -13.80 -13.09 7.69
CA ASP A 200 -14.79 -12.53 8.62
C ASP A 200 -16.22 -12.77 8.07
N PHE A 201 -17.21 -12.10 8.68
CA PHE A 201 -18.62 -12.23 8.28
C PHE A 201 -18.88 -11.79 6.84
N ASP A 202 -18.08 -10.88 6.29
CA ASP A 202 -18.30 -10.35 4.96
C ASP A 202 -17.94 -11.40 3.89
N PHE A 203 -17.07 -12.35 4.20
CA PHE A 203 -16.69 -13.46 3.30
C PHE A 203 -17.72 -14.60 3.21
N MET A 204 -18.85 -14.50 3.91
CA MET A 204 -19.85 -15.59 3.97
C MET A 204 -20.37 -16.01 2.59
N ASN A 205 -20.58 -15.06 1.67
CA ASN A 205 -21.00 -15.38 0.31
C ASN A 205 -19.95 -16.17 -0.47
N ALA A 206 -18.67 -15.82 -0.32
CA ALA A 206 -17.56 -16.52 -0.95
C ALA A 206 -17.40 -17.93 -0.38
N ILE A 207 -17.49 -18.07 0.94
CA ILE A 207 -17.44 -19.36 1.65
C ILE A 207 -18.58 -20.28 1.18
N LEU A 208 -19.79 -19.76 0.97
CA LEU A 208 -20.92 -20.56 0.49
C LEU A 208 -20.73 -21.04 -0.95
N LYS A 209 -20.08 -20.25 -1.81
CA LYS A 209 -19.81 -20.62 -3.21
C LYS A 209 -18.60 -21.53 -3.38
N SER A 210 -17.61 -21.44 -2.48
CA SER A 210 -16.33 -22.14 -2.63
C SER A 210 -16.47 -23.66 -2.51
N SER A 211 -15.58 -24.41 -3.14
CA SER A 211 -15.49 -25.87 -2.96
C SER A 211 -14.50 -26.27 -1.87
N GLY A 212 -13.56 -25.38 -1.53
CA GLY A 212 -12.60 -25.49 -0.44
C GLY A 212 -12.12 -24.12 0.02
N ILE A 213 -11.47 -24.07 1.18
CA ILE A 213 -11.03 -22.82 1.80
C ILE A 213 -9.60 -22.97 2.31
N ILE A 214 -8.74 -22.00 2.00
CA ILE A 214 -7.36 -21.93 2.46
C ILE A 214 -7.12 -20.54 3.07
N THR A 215 -6.67 -20.49 4.31
CA THR A 215 -6.34 -19.22 4.99
C THR A 215 -4.90 -19.19 5.53
N GLU A 216 -4.26 -18.02 5.48
CA GLU A 216 -2.93 -17.81 6.09
C GLU A 216 -3.00 -17.64 7.61
N GLU A 217 -4.08 -17.04 8.09
CA GLU A 217 -4.38 -16.78 9.48
C GLU A 217 -5.53 -17.68 9.95
N GLY A 218 -5.53 -18.01 11.23
CA GLY A 218 -6.65 -18.64 11.92
C GLY A 218 -6.24 -19.86 12.72
N GLY A 219 -6.77 -19.97 13.94
CA GLY A 219 -6.68 -21.18 14.76
C GLY A 219 -7.89 -22.08 14.58
N ILE A 220 -7.87 -23.26 15.22
CA ILE A 220 -8.92 -24.29 15.18
C ILE A 220 -10.34 -23.77 15.53
N LEU A 221 -10.42 -22.64 16.23
CA LEU A 221 -11.66 -21.96 16.64
C LEU A 221 -11.99 -20.70 15.82
N SER A 222 -11.25 -20.44 14.75
CA SER A 222 -11.45 -19.26 13.89
C SER A 222 -12.76 -19.32 13.11
N HIS A 223 -13.19 -18.17 12.57
CA HIS A 223 -14.38 -18.06 11.74
C HIS A 223 -14.36 -19.06 10.57
N ALA A 224 -13.25 -19.11 9.82
CA ALA A 224 -13.07 -20.08 8.73
C ALA A 224 -13.23 -21.53 9.21
N SER A 225 -12.68 -21.85 10.38
CA SER A 225 -12.70 -23.21 10.94
C SER A 225 -14.10 -23.65 11.38
N VAL A 226 -14.85 -22.76 12.02
CA VAL A 226 -16.20 -23.06 12.50
C VAL A 226 -17.15 -23.22 11.31
N ILE A 227 -17.15 -22.25 10.41
CA ILE A 227 -18.09 -22.23 9.27
C ILE A 227 -17.78 -23.36 8.27
N SER A 228 -16.51 -23.66 8.01
CA SER A 228 -16.15 -24.75 7.09
C SER A 228 -16.62 -26.13 7.59
N ARG A 229 -16.57 -26.38 8.91
CA ARG A 229 -17.11 -27.59 9.52
C ARG A 229 -18.62 -27.68 9.42
N GLU A 230 -19.33 -26.59 9.71
CA GLU A 230 -20.78 -26.54 9.58
C GLU A 230 -21.26 -26.78 8.14
N LEU A 231 -20.48 -26.33 7.17
CA LEU A 231 -20.77 -26.49 5.74
C LEU A 231 -20.16 -27.74 5.11
N ASN A 232 -19.45 -28.58 5.87
CA ASN A 232 -18.70 -29.75 5.39
C ASN A 232 -17.79 -29.45 4.19
N LYS A 233 -17.06 -28.33 4.23
CA LYS A 233 -16.12 -27.94 3.19
C LYS A 233 -14.68 -28.20 3.63
N PRO A 234 -13.82 -28.76 2.78
CA PRO A 234 -12.39 -28.88 3.05
C PRO A 234 -11.79 -27.51 3.39
N CYS A 235 -11.13 -27.42 4.54
CA CYS A 235 -10.54 -26.16 5.00
C CYS A 235 -9.19 -26.37 5.67
N VAL A 236 -8.21 -25.62 5.17
CA VAL A 236 -6.87 -25.51 5.75
C VAL A 236 -6.66 -24.09 6.22
N ILE A 237 -6.16 -23.96 7.45
CA ILE A 237 -5.89 -22.67 8.09
C ILE A 237 -4.40 -22.59 8.45
N ALA A 238 -3.93 -21.41 8.84
CA ALA A 238 -2.54 -21.19 9.23
C ALA A 238 -1.51 -21.56 8.15
N TYR A 239 -1.89 -21.51 6.86
CA TYR A 239 -0.98 -21.81 5.75
C TYR A 239 -0.20 -20.54 5.37
N GLN A 240 0.86 -20.25 6.13
CA GLN A 240 1.61 -19.00 5.99
C GLN A 240 2.24 -18.82 4.59
N GLY A 241 1.90 -17.70 3.92
CA GLY A 241 2.47 -17.29 2.65
C GLY A 241 1.78 -17.87 1.40
N ILE A 242 0.71 -18.66 1.56
CA ILE A 242 0.02 -19.31 0.44
C ILE A 242 -0.61 -18.33 -0.55
N THR A 243 -1.05 -17.16 -0.07
CA THR A 243 -1.65 -16.09 -0.90
C THR A 243 -0.64 -15.42 -1.82
N LYS A 244 0.66 -15.56 -1.54
CA LYS A 244 1.75 -15.07 -2.40
C LYS A 244 2.22 -16.13 -3.41
N ILE A 245 1.96 -17.40 -3.12
CA ILE A 245 2.40 -18.54 -3.93
C ILE A 245 1.36 -18.88 -4.98
N ILE A 246 0.09 -18.99 -4.58
CA ILE A 246 -1.02 -19.34 -5.47
C ILE A 246 -1.53 -18.07 -6.15
N LYS A 247 -1.72 -18.12 -7.46
CA LYS A 247 -2.36 -17.06 -8.23
C LYS A 247 -3.81 -17.40 -8.51
N THR A 248 -4.66 -16.37 -8.59
CA THR A 248 -6.04 -16.54 -9.04
C THR A 248 -6.05 -17.16 -10.43
N GLY A 249 -6.70 -18.30 -10.57
CA GLY A 249 -6.78 -19.05 -11.82
C GLY A 249 -5.99 -20.35 -11.83
N ASP A 250 -5.04 -20.53 -10.92
CA ASP A 250 -4.30 -21.79 -10.80
C ASP A 250 -5.25 -22.96 -10.51
N ILE A 251 -5.02 -24.11 -11.12
CA ILE A 251 -5.72 -25.33 -10.73
C ILE A 251 -4.95 -25.95 -9.58
N ILE A 252 -5.56 -25.96 -8.40
CA ILE A 252 -4.96 -26.47 -7.18
C ILE A 252 -5.75 -27.66 -6.65
N GLU A 253 -5.02 -28.63 -6.11
CA GLU A 253 -5.56 -29.70 -5.29
C GLU A 253 -5.31 -29.35 -3.83
N LEU A 254 -6.39 -29.17 -3.09
CA LEU A 254 -6.41 -28.97 -1.64
C LEU A 254 -6.69 -30.32 -0.99
N ASP A 255 -5.72 -30.83 -0.23
CA ASP A 255 -5.91 -31.96 0.68
C ASP A 255 -5.90 -31.42 2.11
N ALA A 256 -7.10 -31.18 2.64
CA ALA A 256 -7.25 -30.57 3.94
C ALA A 256 -6.90 -31.52 5.08
N GLU A 257 -7.03 -32.83 4.88
CA GLU A 257 -6.72 -33.85 5.90
C GLU A 257 -5.22 -33.87 6.24
N PHE A 258 -4.36 -33.74 5.23
CA PHE A 258 -2.91 -33.65 5.40
C PHE A 258 -2.37 -32.21 5.43
N GLY A 259 -3.25 -31.21 5.29
CA GLY A 259 -2.87 -29.79 5.29
C GLY A 259 -2.00 -29.38 4.11
N SER A 260 -2.08 -30.10 2.98
CA SER A 260 -1.22 -29.91 1.83
C SER A 260 -1.98 -29.32 0.63
N VAL A 261 -1.30 -28.44 -0.10
CA VAL A 261 -1.83 -27.82 -1.31
C VAL A 261 -0.85 -28.10 -2.45
N LYS A 262 -1.36 -28.59 -3.58
CA LYS A 262 -0.55 -28.91 -4.75
C LYS A 262 -1.07 -28.14 -5.96
N ILE A 263 -0.20 -27.39 -6.63
CA ILE A 263 -0.52 -26.74 -7.91
C ILE A 263 -0.42 -27.82 -9.00
N ILE A 264 -1.54 -28.12 -9.67
CA ILE A 264 -1.61 -29.14 -10.74
C ILE A 264 -1.25 -28.53 -12.09
N SER A 265 -1.79 -27.35 -12.37
CA SER A 265 -1.43 -26.56 -13.54
C SER A 265 -1.45 -25.10 -13.16
N SER A 266 -0.28 -24.47 -13.23
CA SER A 266 -0.19 -23.02 -13.30
C SER A 266 -0.71 -22.59 -14.66
N ILE A 267 -1.55 -21.56 -14.70
CA ILE A 267 -1.74 -20.85 -15.96
C ILE A 267 -0.40 -20.17 -16.24
N GLU A 268 0.41 -20.73 -17.13
CA GLU A 268 1.36 -19.92 -17.87
C GLU A 268 0.51 -18.85 -18.56
N GLU A 269 0.72 -17.59 -18.19
CA GLU A 269 0.08 -16.48 -18.89
C GLU A 269 0.52 -16.56 -20.35
N ASP A 270 -0.38 -17.12 -21.15
CA ASP A 270 -0.35 -17.10 -22.60
C ASP A 270 -0.29 -15.62 -23.01
N SER A 271 0.93 -15.13 -23.23
CA SER A 271 1.33 -13.76 -23.55
C SER A 271 0.83 -13.30 -24.93
N SER A 272 -0.31 -13.85 -25.38
CA SER A 272 -0.88 -13.68 -26.70
C SER A 272 -2.35 -13.21 -26.68
N LYS A 273 -2.99 -13.06 -25.51
CA LYS A 273 -4.36 -12.51 -25.41
C LYS A 273 -4.58 -11.56 -24.23
N ASN A 274 -3.86 -10.44 -24.21
CA ASN A 274 -4.33 -9.21 -23.56
C ASN A 274 -3.74 -7.98 -24.27
N LYS A 275 -4.19 -7.71 -25.50
CA LYS A 275 -4.02 -6.38 -26.09
C LYS A 275 -5.07 -5.43 -25.53
N ASN A 276 -4.84 -4.99 -24.30
CA ASN A 276 -5.00 -3.59 -23.93
C ASN A 276 -3.60 -3.06 -23.54
N ASN A 277 -2.61 -3.26 -24.44
CA ASN A 277 -1.30 -2.64 -24.26
C ASN A 277 -1.48 -1.14 -24.44
N ILE A 278 -1.51 -0.41 -23.34
CA ILE A 278 -1.32 1.04 -23.40
C ILE A 278 0.07 1.27 -23.99
N ILE A 279 0.11 1.91 -25.16
CA ILE A 279 1.37 2.19 -25.85
C ILE A 279 2.20 3.14 -24.97
N GLY A 280 3.45 2.76 -24.71
CA GLY A 280 4.37 3.55 -23.88
C GLY A 280 4.40 3.16 -22.40
N VAL A 281 3.70 2.09 -21.97
CA VAL A 281 3.86 1.53 -20.62
C VAL A 281 4.69 0.25 -20.67
N TYR A 282 5.79 0.22 -19.93
CA TYR A 282 6.75 -0.88 -19.92
C TYR A 282 7.00 -1.37 -18.49
N ASP A 283 7.57 -2.56 -18.35
CA ASP A 283 8.04 -3.13 -17.08
C ASP A 283 9.55 -3.41 -17.15
N LEU A 284 10.12 -3.90 -16.04
CA LEU A 284 11.54 -4.26 -15.92
C LEU A 284 12.01 -5.33 -16.93
N THR A 285 11.10 -6.16 -17.44
CA THR A 285 11.42 -7.23 -18.39
C THR A 285 11.45 -6.74 -19.83
N THR A 286 10.82 -5.59 -20.10
CA THR A 286 10.65 -5.07 -21.46
C THR A 286 11.97 -4.51 -21.99
N ASN A 287 12.35 -4.88 -23.22
CA ASN A 287 13.54 -4.33 -23.86
C ASN A 287 13.21 -3.07 -24.67
N VAL A 288 13.49 -1.91 -24.08
CA VAL A 288 13.25 -0.59 -24.68
C VAL A 288 14.50 0.26 -24.53
N ASP A 289 14.73 1.13 -25.51
CA ASP A 289 15.90 2.00 -25.58
C ASP A 289 15.84 3.17 -24.58
N SER A 290 16.99 3.68 -24.17
CA SER A 290 17.10 4.80 -23.23
C SER A 290 16.46 6.07 -23.78
N SER A 291 16.43 6.21 -25.11
CA SER A 291 15.76 7.31 -25.82
C SER A 291 14.25 7.37 -25.60
N GLU A 292 13.62 6.26 -25.18
CA GLU A 292 12.17 6.15 -24.92
C GLU A 292 11.84 6.08 -23.43
N MET A 293 12.68 5.48 -22.58
CA MET A 293 12.40 5.35 -21.13
C MET A 293 13.12 6.41 -20.27
N GLY A 294 14.17 7.03 -20.80
CA GLY A 294 15.13 7.85 -20.05
C GLY A 294 16.19 7.02 -19.30
N ASN A 295 17.25 7.69 -18.85
CA ASN A 295 18.46 7.02 -18.36
C ASN A 295 18.23 6.27 -17.04
N LYS A 296 17.45 6.85 -16.11
CA LYS A 296 17.16 6.21 -14.81
C LYS A 296 16.39 4.90 -14.98
N ALA A 297 15.33 4.93 -15.80
CA ALA A 297 14.54 3.74 -16.09
C ALA A 297 15.34 2.67 -16.84
N TYR A 298 16.19 3.10 -17.79
CA TYR A 298 17.07 2.21 -18.54
C TYR A 298 18.10 1.53 -17.62
N ASN A 299 18.77 2.29 -16.75
CA ASN A 299 19.72 1.76 -15.79
C ASN A 299 19.05 0.78 -14.81
N LEU A 300 17.86 1.11 -14.33
CA LEU A 300 17.08 0.23 -13.44
C LEU A 300 16.73 -1.11 -14.12
N SER A 301 16.31 -1.05 -15.39
CA SER A 301 16.03 -2.24 -16.20
C SER A 301 17.30 -3.06 -16.48
N LYS A 302 18.45 -2.40 -16.68
CA LYS A 302 19.74 -3.06 -16.85
C LYS A 302 20.15 -3.83 -15.58
N LEU A 303 19.99 -3.23 -14.40
CA LEU A 303 20.25 -3.92 -13.11
C LEU A 303 19.41 -5.18 -12.97
N TYR A 304 18.12 -5.12 -13.33
CA TYR A 304 17.24 -6.29 -13.27
C TYR A 304 17.70 -7.41 -14.22
N ARG A 305 18.15 -7.07 -15.44
CA ARG A 305 18.69 -8.06 -16.41
C ARG A 305 20.01 -8.69 -15.96
N LEU A 306 20.77 -7.99 -15.12
CA LEU A 306 21.98 -8.50 -14.48
C LEU A 306 21.67 -9.39 -13.25
N ASN A 307 20.39 -9.74 -13.03
CA ASN A 307 19.91 -10.57 -11.91
C ASN A 307 20.11 -9.95 -10.51
N TYR A 308 20.25 -8.63 -10.41
CA TYR A 308 20.17 -7.96 -9.11
C TYR A 308 18.71 -7.83 -8.67
N ASN A 309 18.48 -7.82 -7.36
CA ASN A 309 17.16 -7.54 -6.82
C ASN A 309 16.82 -6.07 -7.05
N VAL A 310 15.86 -5.82 -7.92
CA VAL A 310 15.33 -4.49 -8.19
C VAL A 310 13.86 -4.48 -7.76
N PRO A 311 13.39 -3.48 -6.99
CA PRO A 311 11.98 -3.36 -6.68
C PRO A 311 11.15 -3.29 -7.96
N GLU A 312 10.01 -3.98 -8.00
CA GLU A 312 9.08 -3.96 -9.12
C GLU A 312 8.83 -2.53 -9.59
N ALA A 313 8.98 -2.29 -10.89
CA ALA A 313 8.84 -0.96 -11.47
C ALA A 313 8.13 -1.02 -12.82
N TYR A 314 7.31 -0.01 -13.06
CA TYR A 314 6.69 0.29 -14.34
C TYR A 314 7.21 1.62 -14.87
N PHE A 315 7.32 1.71 -16.19
CA PHE A 315 7.89 2.86 -16.85
C PHE A 315 6.90 3.44 -17.85
N LEU A 316 6.61 4.73 -17.71
CA LEU A 316 5.85 5.50 -18.69
C LEU A 316 6.87 6.16 -19.61
N GLY A 317 7.04 5.63 -20.81
CA GLY A 317 7.96 6.17 -21.79
C GLY A 317 7.53 7.53 -22.34
N ILE A 318 8.41 8.16 -23.11
CA ILE A 318 8.14 9.45 -23.75
C ILE A 318 6.93 9.34 -24.69
N SER A 319 6.84 8.24 -25.44
CA SER A 319 5.70 7.99 -26.33
C SER A 319 4.36 7.89 -25.60
N PHE A 320 4.35 7.51 -24.32
CA PHE A 320 3.12 7.44 -23.52
C PHE A 320 2.43 8.81 -23.46
N PHE A 321 3.18 9.85 -23.11
CA PHE A 321 2.62 11.20 -23.02
C PHE A 321 2.20 11.75 -24.39
N GLU A 322 3.01 11.53 -25.43
CA GLU A 322 2.65 11.92 -26.80
C GLU A 322 1.35 11.26 -27.26
N ASN A 323 1.16 9.98 -26.93
CA ASN A 323 -0.05 9.24 -27.28
C ASN A 323 -1.27 9.75 -26.50
N LEU A 324 -1.13 10.12 -25.22
CA LEU A 324 -2.21 10.75 -24.47
C LEU A 324 -2.64 12.08 -25.09
N LEU A 325 -1.67 12.91 -25.49
CA LEU A 325 -1.96 14.16 -26.17
C LEU A 325 -2.67 13.96 -27.52
N LYS A 326 -2.23 12.97 -28.32
CA LYS A 326 -2.86 12.63 -29.60
C LYS A 326 -4.31 12.16 -29.41
N ASN A 327 -4.55 11.30 -28.42
CA ASN A 327 -5.88 10.78 -28.12
C ASN A 327 -6.87 11.88 -27.69
N GLU A 328 -6.39 12.93 -27.01
CA GLU A 328 -7.23 14.08 -26.63
C GLU A 328 -7.20 15.24 -27.65
N ASN A 329 -6.60 15.06 -28.84
CA ASN A 329 -6.40 16.12 -29.85
C ASN A 329 -5.65 17.36 -29.33
N LYS A 330 -4.77 17.20 -28.34
CA LYS A 330 -3.95 18.26 -27.71
C LYS A 330 -2.49 18.27 -28.18
N TYR A 331 -2.13 17.40 -29.13
CA TYR A 331 -0.76 17.27 -29.62
C TYR A 331 -0.25 18.54 -30.32
N ASP A 332 -1.10 19.24 -31.07
CA ASP A 332 -0.72 20.49 -31.73
C ASP A 332 -0.34 21.61 -30.74
N ASP A 333 -0.98 21.65 -29.57
CA ASP A 333 -0.63 22.61 -28.52
C ASP A 333 0.72 22.30 -27.88
N TYR A 334 1.09 21.02 -27.81
CA TYR A 334 2.44 20.63 -27.44
C TYR A 334 3.47 21.07 -28.50
N ILE A 335 3.18 20.93 -29.79
CA ILE A 335 4.06 21.43 -30.86
C ILE A 335 4.20 22.97 -30.79
N LYS A 336 3.11 23.70 -30.52
CA LYS A 336 3.17 25.16 -30.28
C LYS A 336 4.06 25.49 -29.09
N TYR A 337 3.98 24.71 -28.00
CA TYR A 337 4.87 24.85 -26.84
C TYR A 337 6.34 24.64 -27.18
N LEU A 338 6.67 23.61 -27.96
CA LEU A 338 8.05 23.37 -28.40
C LEU A 338 8.59 24.52 -29.26
N ASN A 339 7.73 25.18 -30.03
CA ASN A 339 8.12 26.32 -30.87
C ASN A 339 8.30 27.63 -30.07
N ASP A 340 7.48 27.88 -29.05
CA ASP A 340 7.56 29.08 -28.20
C ASP A 340 7.19 28.76 -26.74
N ILE A 341 8.20 28.29 -26.01
CA ILE A 341 8.07 27.84 -24.63
C ILE A 341 7.50 28.95 -23.73
N LYS A 342 8.02 30.18 -23.85
CA LYS A 342 7.64 31.29 -22.95
C LYS A 342 6.16 31.64 -23.11
N LYS A 343 5.65 31.64 -24.34
CA LYS A 343 4.25 31.98 -24.62
C LYS A 343 3.27 30.88 -24.22
N TYR A 344 3.61 29.61 -24.44
CA TYR A 344 2.68 28.49 -24.28
C TYR A 344 2.89 27.67 -23.00
N LYS A 345 3.83 28.06 -22.11
CA LYS A 345 4.09 27.37 -20.83
C LYS A 345 2.84 27.16 -19.99
N ASN A 346 2.01 28.19 -19.82
CA ASN A 346 0.80 28.06 -19.00
C ASN A 346 -0.23 27.11 -19.63
N ASN A 347 -0.33 27.11 -20.97
CA ASN A 347 -1.23 26.21 -21.69
C ASN A 347 -0.82 24.74 -21.49
N ILE A 348 0.46 24.40 -21.67
CA ILE A 348 0.90 23.01 -21.47
C ILE A 348 0.77 22.56 -20.02
N TYR A 349 0.93 23.47 -19.04
CA TYR A 349 0.72 23.15 -17.62
C TYR A 349 -0.76 22.84 -17.31
N GLU A 350 -1.69 23.57 -17.95
CA GLU A 350 -3.13 23.31 -17.84
C GLU A 350 -3.52 21.99 -18.53
N ILE A 351 -2.91 21.69 -19.68
CA ILE A 351 -3.07 20.38 -20.33
C ILE A 351 -2.59 19.26 -19.42
N ILE A 352 -1.41 19.39 -18.80
CA ILE A 352 -0.88 18.39 -17.87
C ILE A 352 -1.77 18.22 -16.65
N GLU A 353 -2.47 19.26 -16.18
CA GLU A 353 -3.41 19.11 -15.05
C GLU A 353 -4.71 18.40 -15.45
N THR A 354 -5.15 18.60 -16.68
CA THR A 354 -6.47 18.14 -17.14
C THR A 354 -6.44 16.83 -17.93
N ILE A 355 -5.26 16.38 -18.39
CA ILE A 355 -5.14 15.18 -19.23
C ILE A 355 -5.59 13.92 -18.47
N ASN A 356 -6.38 13.07 -19.09
CA ASN A 356 -6.87 11.86 -18.44
C ASN A 356 -5.83 10.74 -18.52
N LEU A 357 -5.47 10.19 -17.36
CA LEU A 357 -4.61 9.01 -17.29
C LEU A 357 -5.46 7.73 -17.48
N PRO A 358 -5.01 6.77 -18.31
CA PRO A 358 -5.74 5.52 -18.55
C PRO A 358 -5.91 4.71 -17.26
N LYS A 359 -7.11 4.19 -17.00
CA LYS A 359 -7.39 3.42 -15.78
C LYS A 359 -6.61 2.11 -15.71
N GLU A 360 -6.31 1.54 -16.86
CA GLU A 360 -5.57 0.29 -16.98
C GLU A 360 -4.12 0.42 -16.48
N LEU A 361 -3.58 1.64 -16.40
CA LEU A 361 -2.30 1.90 -15.74
C LEU A 361 -2.36 1.53 -14.25
N PHE A 362 -3.43 1.92 -13.57
CA PHE A 362 -3.59 1.72 -12.14
C PHE A 362 -3.86 0.26 -11.77
N HIS A 363 -4.45 -0.53 -12.67
CA HIS A 363 -4.65 -1.96 -12.46
C HIS A 363 -3.35 -2.75 -12.30
N LYS A 364 -2.22 -2.21 -12.79
CA LYS A 364 -0.88 -2.80 -12.60
C LYS A 364 -0.29 -2.51 -11.21
N LEU A 365 -0.92 -1.66 -10.41
CA LEU A 365 -0.42 -1.21 -9.12
C LEU A 365 -1.30 -1.76 -7.99
N ASP A 366 -0.71 -2.51 -7.06
CA ASP A 366 -1.37 -2.98 -5.84
C ASP A 366 -1.19 -1.95 -4.71
N PHE A 367 -2.12 -1.00 -4.66
CA PHE A 367 -2.18 0.04 -3.65
C PHE A 367 -2.56 -0.45 -2.24
N LYS A 368 -3.10 -1.67 -2.13
CA LYS A 368 -3.59 -2.17 -0.86
C LYS A 368 -2.43 -2.57 0.07
N ASN A 369 -1.42 -3.21 -0.51
CA ASN A 369 -0.30 -3.75 0.26
C ASN A 369 1.00 -2.98 0.04
N ASN A 370 1.07 -2.14 -0.99
CA ASN A 370 2.30 -1.49 -1.40
C ASN A 370 2.11 0.00 -1.62
N THR A 371 3.20 0.73 -1.46
CA THR A 371 3.31 2.12 -1.90
C THR A 371 4.34 2.22 -3.01
N TYR A 372 4.27 3.28 -3.78
CA TYR A 372 5.11 3.48 -4.96
C TYR A 372 5.78 4.86 -4.90
N ALA A 373 6.99 4.94 -5.42
CA ALA A 373 7.68 6.17 -5.74
C ALA A 373 7.40 6.53 -7.20
N VAL A 374 7.03 7.78 -7.45
CA VAL A 374 6.93 8.36 -8.79
C VAL A 374 8.16 9.22 -9.02
N ARG A 375 8.98 8.85 -10.00
CA ARG A 375 10.26 9.51 -10.29
C ARG A 375 10.31 9.95 -11.75
N SER A 376 10.92 11.10 -12.02
CA SER A 376 11.28 11.47 -13.38
C SER A 376 12.40 10.58 -13.94
N SER A 377 12.41 10.39 -15.25
CA SER A 377 13.48 9.72 -16.00
C SER A 377 13.63 10.36 -17.37
N SER A 378 14.50 11.37 -17.50
CA SER A 378 14.80 11.99 -18.80
C SER A 378 16.08 11.43 -19.44
N PRO A 379 16.16 11.31 -20.78
CA PRO A 379 17.41 10.96 -21.48
C PRO A 379 18.57 11.94 -21.21
N ASN A 380 18.26 13.17 -20.79
CA ASN A 380 19.24 14.24 -20.54
C ASN A 380 19.54 14.46 -19.03
N GLU A 381 18.96 13.65 -18.14
CA GLU A 381 19.06 13.84 -16.68
C GLU A 381 20.40 13.35 -16.10
N ASP A 382 20.92 12.25 -16.63
CA ASP A 382 22.16 11.59 -16.21
C ASP A 382 23.15 11.51 -17.38
N GLY A 383 23.56 12.65 -17.94
CA GLY A 383 24.49 12.71 -19.08
C GLY A 383 25.97 12.75 -18.67
N GLU A 384 26.87 12.25 -19.53
CA GLU A 384 28.33 12.20 -19.29
C GLU A 384 28.98 13.57 -19.00
N GLN A 385 28.33 14.69 -19.35
CA GLN A 385 28.89 16.04 -19.21
C GLN A 385 28.24 16.92 -18.14
N LYS A 386 27.02 16.61 -17.65
CA LYS A 386 26.31 17.35 -16.58
C LYS A 386 25.23 16.46 -15.93
N SER A 387 25.28 16.33 -14.60
CA SER A 387 24.25 15.65 -13.78
C SER A 387 23.35 16.68 -13.11
N PHE A 388 22.04 16.68 -13.41
CA PHE A 388 21.05 17.60 -12.79
C PHE A 388 20.51 17.05 -11.47
N ALA A 389 21.41 16.58 -10.60
CA ALA A 389 21.05 15.98 -9.33
C ALA A 389 20.27 16.95 -8.43
N GLY A 390 19.14 16.50 -7.88
CA GLY A 390 18.34 17.24 -6.89
C GLY A 390 17.36 18.29 -7.44
N GLN A 391 17.24 18.47 -8.76
CA GLN A 391 16.31 19.46 -9.35
C GLN A 391 14.96 18.88 -9.79
N PHE A 392 14.85 17.56 -9.87
CA PHE A 392 13.63 16.89 -10.31
C PHE A 392 12.81 16.36 -9.14
N VAL A 393 11.49 16.53 -9.26
CA VAL A 393 10.52 16.11 -8.24
C VAL A 393 10.46 14.59 -8.18
N THR A 394 10.61 14.03 -6.98
CA THR A 394 10.29 12.63 -6.66
C THR A 394 9.18 12.62 -5.62
N GLU A 395 8.10 11.91 -5.93
CA GLU A 395 6.94 11.79 -5.04
C GLU A 395 6.96 10.38 -4.45
N LEU A 396 7.12 10.29 -3.13
CA LEU A 396 7.25 9.03 -2.43
C LEU A 396 5.91 8.57 -1.84
N PHE A 397 5.82 7.28 -1.56
CA PHE A 397 4.69 6.67 -0.83
C PHE A 397 3.30 6.85 -1.46
N CYS A 398 3.22 6.99 -2.78
CA CYS A 398 1.95 7.03 -3.50
C CYS A 398 1.22 5.68 -3.35
N ASN A 399 -0.03 5.73 -2.89
CA ASN A 399 -0.80 4.55 -2.48
C ASN A 399 -2.26 4.60 -2.97
N SER A 400 -2.53 5.40 -4.00
CA SER A 400 -3.85 5.55 -4.60
C SER A 400 -3.73 6.04 -6.04
N GLU A 401 -4.77 5.83 -6.84
CA GLU A 401 -4.83 6.38 -8.21
C GLU A 401 -4.64 7.90 -8.22
N GLU A 402 -5.21 8.60 -7.24
CA GLU A 402 -5.11 10.06 -7.11
C GLU A 402 -3.69 10.51 -6.79
N SER A 403 -3.02 9.85 -5.84
CA SER A 403 -1.64 10.20 -5.46
C SER A 403 -0.64 9.88 -6.57
N ILE A 404 -0.80 8.76 -7.28
CA ILE A 404 0.00 8.43 -8.46
C ILE A 404 -0.24 9.45 -9.58
N SER A 405 -1.51 9.79 -9.86
CA SER A 405 -1.85 10.77 -10.88
C SER A 405 -1.21 12.12 -10.60
N LYS A 406 -1.33 12.59 -9.36
CA LYS A 406 -0.70 13.83 -8.89
C LYS A 406 0.82 13.77 -9.04
N GLY A 407 1.43 12.65 -8.63
CA GLY A 407 2.88 12.45 -8.75
C GLY A 407 3.38 12.49 -10.19
N ILE A 408 2.68 11.82 -11.11
CA ILE A 408 2.99 11.81 -12.55
C ILE A 408 2.92 13.24 -13.11
N ARG A 409 1.85 13.98 -12.81
CA ARG A 409 1.66 15.37 -13.27
C ARG A 409 2.75 16.29 -12.73
N ASN A 410 3.10 16.17 -11.45
CA ASN A 410 4.16 16.95 -10.82
C ASN A 410 5.53 16.66 -11.46
N CYS A 411 5.84 15.40 -11.72
CA CYS A 411 7.07 15.01 -12.40
C CYS A 411 7.14 15.59 -13.82
N TRP A 412 6.05 15.51 -14.61
CA TRP A 412 6.01 16.14 -15.94
C TRP A 412 6.18 17.66 -15.88
N LYS A 413 5.55 18.34 -14.91
CA LYS A 413 5.73 19.79 -14.71
C LYS A 413 7.15 20.15 -14.30
N SER A 414 7.79 19.34 -13.47
CA SER A 414 9.18 19.51 -13.06
C SER A 414 10.13 19.36 -14.24
N LEU A 415 9.92 18.33 -15.07
CA LEU A 415 10.68 18.11 -16.31
C LEU A 415 10.57 19.28 -17.31
N LEU A 416 9.44 20.00 -17.33
CA LEU A 416 9.26 21.21 -18.14
C LEU A 416 9.84 22.49 -17.50
N GLY A 417 10.07 22.49 -16.18
CA GLY A 417 10.48 23.67 -15.42
C GLY A 417 11.99 23.90 -15.39
N VAL A 418 12.80 22.85 -15.54
CA VAL A 418 14.26 22.88 -15.37
C VAL A 418 14.97 23.26 -16.69
N GLY A 419 15.82 24.29 -16.66
CA GLY A 419 16.80 24.57 -17.73
C GLY A 419 16.33 25.39 -18.94
N LEU A 420 15.14 25.99 -18.91
CA LEU A 420 14.58 26.70 -20.08
C LEU A 420 15.36 27.93 -20.58
N GLU A 421 16.25 28.52 -19.76
CA GLU A 421 17.00 29.73 -20.15
C GLU A 421 18.41 29.43 -20.68
N GLU A 422 19.06 28.34 -20.29
CA GLU A 422 20.44 28.02 -20.71
C GLU A 422 20.52 27.17 -22.00
N TYR A 423 19.46 26.46 -22.36
CA TYR A 423 19.47 25.53 -23.50
C TYR A 423 19.03 26.14 -24.84
N GLN A 424 18.68 27.43 -24.89
CA GLN A 424 18.29 28.12 -26.13
C GLN A 424 19.38 28.13 -27.21
N ASN A 425 20.65 27.89 -26.88
CA ASN A 425 21.76 28.03 -27.82
C ASN A 425 22.12 26.77 -28.63
N ASN A 426 21.59 25.57 -28.31
CA ASN A 426 22.13 24.31 -28.84
C ASN A 426 21.19 23.43 -29.69
N ASN A 427 20.03 23.90 -30.17
CA ASN A 427 19.19 23.19 -31.14
C ASN A 427 18.80 21.72 -30.80
N LEU A 428 18.92 21.30 -29.53
CA LEU A 428 18.49 19.98 -29.08
C LEU A 428 17.01 20.04 -28.69
N PHE A 429 16.16 19.42 -29.50
CA PHE A 429 14.74 19.25 -29.24
C PHE A 429 14.53 18.58 -27.87
N MET A 430 14.02 19.32 -26.89
CA MET A 430 13.64 18.75 -25.59
C MET A 430 12.34 17.95 -25.74
N LYS A 431 12.44 16.63 -25.68
CA LYS A 431 11.29 15.75 -25.51
C LYS A 431 10.90 15.68 -24.03
N PHE A 432 9.62 15.42 -23.75
CA PHE A 432 9.17 15.06 -22.40
C PHE A 432 10.01 13.89 -21.88
N GLY A 433 10.36 13.90 -20.58
CA GLY A 433 11.01 12.75 -19.94
C GLY A 433 9.99 11.65 -19.60
N GLY A 434 10.48 10.43 -19.51
CA GLY A 434 9.71 9.29 -18.99
C GLY A 434 9.47 9.41 -17.49
N ILE A 435 8.59 8.56 -16.97
CA ILE A 435 8.24 8.46 -15.54
C ILE A 435 8.46 7.03 -15.07
N ILE A 436 9.00 6.88 -13.87
CA ILE A 436 9.17 5.60 -13.18
C ILE A 436 8.12 5.52 -12.08
N LEU A 437 7.37 4.42 -12.05
CA LEU A 437 6.49 4.02 -10.96
C LEU A 437 7.14 2.82 -10.27
N GLN A 438 7.91 3.06 -9.21
CA GLN A 438 8.73 2.04 -8.55
C GLN A 438 8.12 1.66 -7.21
N LYS A 439 7.95 0.37 -6.95
CA LYS A 439 7.49 -0.14 -5.66
C LYS A 439 8.47 0.25 -4.55
N MET A 440 7.94 0.83 -3.47
CA MET A 440 8.73 1.20 -2.29
C MET A 440 9.05 -0.04 -1.45
N ILE A 441 10.30 -0.11 -0.97
CA ILE A 441 10.75 -1.10 -0.01
C ILE A 441 10.69 -0.49 1.39
N VAL A 442 9.93 -1.12 2.29
CA VAL A 442 10.00 -0.82 3.73
C VAL A 442 11.29 -1.44 4.26
N ALA A 443 12.37 -0.66 4.20
CA ALA A 443 13.71 -1.13 4.49
C ALA A 443 14.03 -1.08 5.99
N ASP A 444 14.78 -2.07 6.48
CA ASP A 444 15.41 -2.05 7.80
C ASP A 444 16.55 -1.01 7.79
N PHE A 445 17.33 -1.03 6.70
CA PHE A 445 18.42 -0.10 6.42
C PHE A 445 18.35 0.36 4.97
N ALA A 446 18.64 1.62 4.71
CA ALA A 446 18.78 2.11 3.35
C ALA A 446 19.93 3.11 3.29
N GLY A 447 20.41 3.39 2.09
CA GLY A 447 21.67 4.09 1.96
C GLY A 447 22.05 4.45 0.54
N VAL A 448 23.19 5.10 0.45
CA VAL A 448 23.89 5.42 -0.79
C VAL A 448 25.27 4.81 -0.72
N MET A 449 25.78 4.33 -1.84
CA MET A 449 27.12 3.79 -1.97
C MET A 449 27.81 4.43 -3.17
N PHE A 450 29.04 4.88 -2.97
CA PHE A 450 29.92 5.36 -4.02
C PHE A 450 31.08 4.38 -4.15
N THR A 451 31.31 3.82 -5.34
CA THR A 451 32.49 2.94 -5.55
C THR A 451 33.80 3.71 -5.49
N LYS A 452 33.72 5.04 -5.61
CA LYS A 452 34.83 5.95 -5.45
C LYS A 452 34.47 7.12 -4.54
N ASN A 453 35.41 7.50 -3.69
CA ASN A 453 35.24 8.63 -2.79
C ASN A 453 34.99 9.95 -3.55
N PRO A 454 33.82 10.62 -3.37
CA PRO A 454 33.48 11.83 -4.09
C PRO A 454 34.08 13.12 -3.49
N VAL A 455 34.73 13.06 -2.32
CA VAL A 455 35.20 14.23 -1.56
C VAL A 455 36.72 14.35 -1.53
N SER A 456 37.46 13.23 -1.59
CA SER A 456 38.93 13.25 -1.51
C SER A 456 39.58 12.70 -2.77
N ASN A 457 40.74 13.24 -3.13
CA ASN A 457 41.62 12.72 -4.20
C ASN A 457 42.22 11.33 -3.87
N ASN A 458 41.82 10.71 -2.76
CA ASN A 458 42.25 9.37 -2.37
C ASN A 458 41.33 8.36 -3.08
N LYS A 459 41.84 7.81 -4.17
CA LYS A 459 41.03 7.11 -5.19
C LYS A 459 40.62 5.69 -4.82
N ASP A 460 41.16 5.13 -3.74
CA ASP A 460 41.15 3.68 -3.52
C ASP A 460 40.22 3.24 -2.38
N CYS A 461 39.04 3.89 -2.22
CA CYS A 461 38.04 3.44 -1.26
C CYS A 461 36.58 3.62 -1.71
N ILE A 462 35.78 2.59 -1.40
CA ILE A 462 34.33 2.58 -1.51
C ILE A 462 33.75 3.25 -0.26
N ILE A 463 32.78 4.13 -0.44
CA ILE A 463 32.06 4.78 0.67
C ILE A 463 30.62 4.28 0.69
N ILE A 464 30.18 3.80 1.85
CA ILE A 464 28.79 3.43 2.10
C ILE A 464 28.22 4.32 3.19
N GLU A 465 27.16 5.04 2.86
CA GLU A 465 26.34 5.77 3.81
C GLU A 465 25.03 5.03 4.06
N SER A 466 24.61 4.96 5.31
CA SER A 466 23.38 4.26 5.68
C SER A 466 22.62 4.92 6.82
N CYS A 467 21.30 4.74 6.80
CA CYS A 467 20.40 5.06 7.89
C CYS A 467 19.38 3.93 8.10
N LYS A 468 18.76 3.89 9.29
CA LYS A 468 17.56 3.08 9.53
C LYS A 468 16.35 3.66 8.79
N GLY A 469 15.57 2.80 8.14
CA GLY A 469 14.38 3.20 7.40
C GLY A 469 14.67 3.63 5.96
N VAL A 470 13.97 4.65 5.45
CA VAL A 470 13.97 5.01 4.02
C VAL A 470 15.14 5.91 3.61
N ALA A 471 15.76 5.62 2.46
CA ALA A 471 16.96 6.30 1.94
C ALA A 471 16.80 7.81 1.70
N SER A 472 15.59 8.30 1.44
CA SER A 472 15.34 9.73 1.17
C SER A 472 15.76 10.64 2.34
N LYS A 473 15.75 10.12 3.57
CA LYS A 473 16.23 10.84 4.77
C LYS A 473 17.69 11.28 4.67
N LEU A 474 18.51 10.57 3.89
CA LEU A 474 19.93 10.88 3.67
C LEU A 474 20.09 11.95 2.58
N VAL A 475 19.37 11.78 1.46
CA VAL A 475 19.42 12.69 0.31
C VAL A 475 18.93 14.09 0.69
N ASP A 476 17.93 14.18 1.57
CA ASP A 476 17.36 15.44 2.06
C ASP A 476 18.16 16.06 3.25
N ASN A 477 19.30 15.49 3.65
CA ASN A 477 20.13 15.93 4.79
C ASN A 477 19.39 16.00 6.14
N ILE A 478 18.32 15.21 6.33
CA ILE A 478 17.50 15.23 7.56
C ILE A 478 18.17 14.42 8.68
N VAL A 479 18.99 13.42 8.31
CA VAL A 479 19.62 12.48 9.24
C VAL A 479 21.12 12.44 9.00
N VAL A 480 21.93 12.36 10.07
CA VAL A 480 23.36 12.08 9.97
C VAL A 480 23.55 10.58 9.68
N PRO A 481 24.06 10.19 8.49
CA PRO A 481 24.28 8.78 8.14
C PRO A 481 25.35 8.14 9.01
N ASP A 482 25.26 6.82 9.14
CA ASP A 482 26.42 5.99 9.41
C ASP A 482 27.25 5.90 8.15
N ARG A 483 28.57 6.11 8.26
CA ARG A 483 29.49 6.09 7.13
C ARG A 483 30.54 5.02 7.31
N TYR A 484 30.77 4.23 6.27
CA TYR A 484 31.78 3.17 6.22
C TYR A 484 32.73 3.44 5.06
N PHE A 485 34.02 3.32 5.33
CA PHE A 485 35.09 3.43 4.34
C PHE A 485 35.68 2.03 4.13
N ILE A 486 35.65 1.57 2.88
CA ILE A 486 35.97 0.18 2.55
C ILE A 486 37.13 0.18 1.54
N ASN A 487 38.11 -0.68 1.78
CA ASN A 487 39.23 -0.85 0.86
C ASN A 487 38.74 -1.57 -0.39
N GLU A 488 39.02 -1.01 -1.56
CA GLU A 488 38.52 -1.55 -2.83
C GLU A 488 39.08 -2.96 -3.13
N ASP A 489 40.35 -3.22 -2.79
CA ASP A 489 41.02 -4.50 -3.10
C ASP A 489 40.60 -5.63 -2.17
N THR A 490 40.57 -5.34 -0.87
CA THR A 490 40.34 -6.34 0.18
C THR A 490 38.88 -6.45 0.61
N LEU A 491 38.04 -5.45 0.27
CA LEU A 491 36.66 -5.31 0.73
C LEU A 491 36.51 -5.27 2.27
N GLU A 492 37.61 -5.00 2.98
CA GLU A 492 37.61 -4.81 4.43
C GLU A 492 37.30 -3.36 4.79
N ILE A 493 36.61 -3.19 5.93
CA ILE A 493 36.29 -1.88 6.48
C ILE A 493 37.58 -1.26 7.04
N ILE A 494 38.01 -0.14 6.47
CA ILE A 494 39.20 0.61 6.90
C ILE A 494 38.85 1.51 8.08
N ASP A 495 37.70 2.19 8.00
CA ASP A 495 37.21 3.14 8.99
C ASP A 495 35.69 3.20 8.98
N SER A 496 35.07 3.59 10.10
CA SER A 496 33.63 3.72 10.21
C SER A 496 33.23 4.78 11.24
N ILE A 497 32.25 5.60 10.88
CA ILE A 497 31.54 6.51 11.77
C ILE A 497 30.10 6.02 11.81
N ALA A 498 29.81 5.08 12.71
CA ALA A 498 28.50 4.42 12.79
C ALA A 498 27.89 4.52 14.20
N LYS A 499 26.59 4.79 14.27
CA LYS A 499 25.76 4.77 15.47
C LYS A 499 24.72 3.65 15.44
N ASN A 500 24.38 3.10 14.28
CA ASN A 500 23.47 1.96 14.17
C ASN A 500 24.24 0.64 13.99
N ASP A 501 23.73 -0.42 14.61
CA ASP A 501 24.27 -1.79 14.51
C ASP A 501 23.92 -2.44 13.16
N ILE A 502 24.49 -1.92 12.07
CA ILE A 502 24.38 -2.55 10.75
C ILE A 502 25.28 -3.79 10.72
N PRO A 503 24.78 -4.96 10.29
CA PRO A 503 25.62 -6.15 10.17
C PRO A 503 26.80 -5.92 9.22
N VAL A 504 28.02 -6.18 9.68
CA VAL A 504 29.26 -6.02 8.88
C VAL A 504 29.19 -6.82 7.57
N GLU A 505 28.60 -8.02 7.61
CA GLU A 505 28.36 -8.85 6.42
C GLU A 505 27.49 -8.16 5.35
N LEU A 506 26.54 -7.31 5.77
CA LEU A 506 25.73 -6.53 4.83
C LEU A 506 26.59 -5.48 4.11
N ILE A 507 27.45 -4.78 4.86
CA ILE A 507 28.37 -3.77 4.33
C ILE A 507 29.35 -4.40 3.33
N LYS A 508 29.92 -5.57 3.65
CA LYS A 508 30.80 -6.31 2.73
C LYS A 508 30.08 -6.76 1.45
N LYS A 509 28.85 -7.26 1.57
CA LYS A 509 28.02 -7.62 0.40
C LYS A 509 27.73 -6.42 -0.49
N LEU A 510 27.40 -5.26 0.09
CA LEU A 510 27.18 -4.03 -0.68
C LEU A 510 28.44 -3.62 -1.44
N ALA A 511 29.61 -3.63 -0.78
CA ALA A 511 30.87 -3.29 -1.42
C ALA A 511 31.20 -4.22 -2.60
N LEU A 512 30.95 -5.53 -2.44
CA LEU A 512 31.11 -6.50 -3.52
C LEU A 512 30.20 -6.17 -4.72
N ILE A 513 28.91 -5.92 -4.47
CA ILE A 513 27.96 -5.51 -5.52
C ILE A 513 28.42 -4.24 -6.22
N GLY A 514 28.94 -3.25 -5.47
CA GLY A 514 29.49 -2.03 -6.03
C GLY A 514 30.62 -2.30 -7.02
N LYS A 515 31.58 -3.14 -6.62
CA LYS A 515 32.73 -3.52 -7.46
C LYS A 515 32.31 -4.30 -8.70
N GLU A 516 31.35 -5.22 -8.57
CA GLU A 516 30.78 -5.96 -9.72
C GLU A 516 30.11 -5.02 -10.73
N LEU A 517 29.35 -4.04 -10.24
CA LEU A 517 28.69 -3.03 -11.08
C LEU A 517 29.70 -2.08 -11.74
N GLU A 518 30.72 -1.63 -11.02
CA GLU A 518 31.79 -0.81 -11.60
C GLU A 518 32.52 -1.54 -12.74
N GLN A 519 32.80 -2.83 -12.60
CA GLN A 519 33.39 -3.65 -13.66
C GLN A 519 32.46 -3.80 -14.88
N GLU A 520 31.17 -4.01 -14.63
CA GLU A 520 30.15 -4.19 -15.67
C GLU A 520 29.90 -2.89 -16.45
N TYR A 521 29.88 -1.75 -15.77
CA TYR A 521 29.67 -0.44 -16.39
C TYR A 521 30.96 0.23 -16.85
N LYS A 522 32.13 -0.26 -16.42
CA LYS A 522 33.47 0.29 -16.69
C LYS A 522 33.62 1.76 -16.30
N ILE A 523 32.89 2.18 -15.28
CA ILE A 523 32.88 3.53 -14.75
C ILE A 523 32.57 3.45 -13.25
N ASP A 524 33.07 4.41 -12.50
CA ASP A 524 32.75 4.56 -11.07
C ASP A 524 31.24 4.82 -10.93
N VAL A 525 30.58 4.17 -9.96
CA VAL A 525 29.12 4.22 -9.81
C VAL A 525 28.67 4.70 -8.43
N ASP A 526 27.56 5.42 -8.43
CA ASP A 526 26.76 5.82 -7.29
C ASP A 526 25.46 5.00 -7.28
N ILE A 527 25.21 4.31 -6.18
CA ILE A 527 24.15 3.33 -6.02
C ILE A 527 23.28 3.70 -4.81
N GLU A 528 21.99 3.88 -5.05
CA GLU A 528 20.97 3.94 -3.99
C GLU A 528 20.49 2.51 -3.69
N TRP A 529 20.47 2.13 -2.42
CA TRP A 529 20.11 0.79 -2.00
C TRP A 529 19.19 0.77 -0.78
N ALA A 530 18.44 -0.32 -0.65
CA ALA A 530 17.64 -0.65 0.52
C ALA A 530 17.85 -2.11 0.91
N CYS A 531 17.82 -2.40 2.20
CA CYS A 531 17.91 -3.74 2.74
C CYS A 531 16.65 -4.04 3.55
N LYS A 532 15.98 -5.13 3.22
CA LYS A 532 14.83 -5.65 3.98
C LYS A 532 15.02 -7.13 4.22
N ASP A 533 14.91 -7.57 5.47
CA ASP A 533 15.06 -8.97 5.86
C ASP A 533 16.40 -9.61 5.39
N GLY A 534 17.46 -8.80 5.27
CA GLY A 534 18.77 -9.21 4.78
C GLY A 534 18.91 -9.28 3.25
N ILE A 535 17.86 -8.95 2.50
CA ILE A 535 17.87 -8.88 1.04
C ILE A 535 18.17 -7.43 0.63
N ILE A 536 19.26 -7.24 -0.14
CA ILE A 536 19.63 -5.95 -0.73
C ILE A 536 18.82 -5.76 -2.01
N TYR A 537 18.16 -4.62 -2.12
CA TYR A 537 17.48 -4.11 -3.30
C TYR A 537 18.21 -2.88 -3.83
N LEU A 538 18.50 -2.86 -5.14
CA LEU A 538 19.07 -1.70 -5.82
C LEU A 538 17.94 -0.80 -6.31
N ILE A 539 17.93 0.43 -5.82
CA ILE A 539 16.88 1.42 -6.08
C ILE A 539 17.26 2.29 -7.28
N GLN A 540 18.53 2.65 -7.40
CA GLN A 540 19.10 3.42 -8.51
C GLN A 540 20.59 3.11 -8.64
N CYS A 541 21.13 3.17 -9.86
CA CYS A 541 22.56 3.16 -10.14
C CYS A 541 22.86 4.21 -11.22
N ARG A 542 23.85 5.07 -10.98
CA ARG A 542 24.28 6.11 -11.91
C ARG A 542 25.82 6.22 -11.95
N PRO A 543 26.41 6.67 -13.06
CA PRO A 543 27.83 6.98 -13.11
C PRO A 543 28.20 8.16 -12.19
N ILE A 544 29.38 8.12 -11.59
CA ILE A 544 30.00 9.28 -10.92
C ILE A 544 30.65 10.16 -11.99
N THR A 545 30.17 11.40 -12.14
CA THR A 545 30.62 12.34 -13.17
C THR A 545 31.63 13.39 -12.67
N THR A 546 32.07 13.30 -11.41
CA THR A 546 32.89 14.33 -10.71
C THR A 546 34.28 13.85 -10.34
#